data_AF-A0A7R8Z8M8-F1
#
_entry.id   AF-A0A7R8Z8M8-F1
#
_cell.length_a   1.000
_cell.length_b   1.000
_cell.length_c   1.000
_cell.angle_alpha   90.00
_cell.angle_beta   90.00
_cell.angle_gamma   90.00
#
_symmetry.space_group_name_H-M   'P 1'
#
loop_
_entity.id
_entity.type
_entity.pdbx_description
1 polymer ?
#
loop_
_entity_poly.entity_id
_entity_poly.type
_entity_poly.pdbx_seq_one_letter_code
_entity_poly.pdbx_strand_id
1 'polypeptide(L)'
;MKIRTIRIRNFIGSQWGNNSSPGAGDEEKKAPQKFEKKNNSLPLWGNERTMNLNPLILTNIQSSHYFKVNLYELKTYHEVIDEIYYKVTHLEPWEKGSRKTAGQTGMCGGVRGVGAGGIVSTAYCLLYKLFTLKLTRKQINGLITHPDSPYIRGLGFMYIR
;
A
#
# COMPACT_ATOMS: atom_id res chain seq x y z
N MET A 1 21.49 13.51 30.46
CA MET A 1 20.56 13.47 31.62
C MET A 1 19.24 14.12 31.19
N LYS A 2 18.12 13.43 31.42
CA LYS A 2 16.70 13.88 31.39
C LYS A 2 16.02 14.19 30.05
N ILE A 3 15.38 13.14 29.54
CA ILE A 3 14.13 13.13 28.77
C ILE A 3 13.09 14.00 29.49
N ARG A 4 12.49 14.98 28.79
CA ARG A 4 11.32 15.73 29.30
C ARG A 4 10.04 15.17 28.69
N THR A 5 9.34 14.42 29.52
CA THR A 5 7.94 13.99 29.37
C THR A 5 7.03 15.21 29.23
N ILE A 6 6.26 15.29 28.15
CA ILE A 6 5.16 16.25 28.01
C ILE A 6 3.93 15.66 28.71
N ARG A 7 3.50 16.34 29.77
CA ARG A 7 2.35 16.01 30.60
C ARG A 7 1.09 16.65 30.02
N ILE A 8 0.08 15.81 29.80
CA ILE A 8 -1.29 16.16 29.44
C ILE A 8 -1.89 17.08 30.51
N ARG A 9 -2.54 18.18 30.09
CA ARG A 9 -3.48 18.94 30.93
C ARG A 9 -4.76 19.21 30.14
N ASN A 10 -5.82 18.54 30.58
CA ASN A 10 -7.21 18.91 30.34
C ASN A 10 -7.46 20.33 30.87
N PHE A 11 -8.11 21.17 30.08
CA PHE A 11 -8.65 22.44 30.54
C PHE A 11 -10.17 22.38 30.36
N ILE A 12 -10.85 22.23 31.49
CA ILE A 12 -12.30 22.28 31.66
C ILE A 12 -12.56 23.53 32.52
N GLY A 13 -13.50 24.38 32.11
CA GLY A 13 -14.26 25.19 33.06
C GLY A 13 -14.21 26.72 32.93
N SER A 14 -15.38 27.26 32.59
CA SER A 14 -16.03 28.50 33.09
C SER A 14 -15.53 29.89 32.68
N GLN A 15 -16.42 30.66 32.04
CA GLN A 15 -17.32 31.66 32.67
C GLN A 15 -18.35 32.11 31.60
N TRP A 16 -19.62 31.75 31.71
CA TRP A 16 -20.75 32.52 32.28
C TRP A 16 -20.71 34.03 32.03
N GLY A 17 -21.56 34.47 31.10
CA GLY A 17 -21.93 35.86 30.86
C GLY A 17 -23.24 35.90 30.07
N ASN A 18 -24.37 35.89 30.78
CA ASN A 18 -25.71 36.04 30.21
C ASN A 18 -25.97 37.50 29.83
N ASN A 19 -26.65 37.72 28.71
CA ASN A 19 -27.66 38.77 28.55
C ASN A 19 -28.75 38.28 27.59
N SER A 20 -29.98 38.18 28.09
CA SER A 20 -31.25 38.01 27.37
C SER A 20 -31.67 39.40 26.80
N SER A 21 -32.46 39.62 25.75
CA SER A 21 -33.62 38.92 25.16
C SER A 21 -33.82 39.36 23.66
N PRO A 22 -35.02 39.30 23.03
CA PRO A 22 -35.31 38.38 21.93
C PRO A 22 -35.60 39.07 20.57
N GLY A 23 -35.41 38.36 19.46
CA GLY A 23 -35.78 38.84 18.13
C GLY A 23 -36.04 37.66 17.19
N ALA A 24 -37.19 37.69 16.54
CA ALA A 24 -37.86 36.57 15.90
C ALA A 24 -37.28 36.18 14.53
N GLY A 25 -37.10 34.86 14.35
CA GLY A 25 -37.44 34.09 13.15
C GLY A 25 -36.88 34.50 11.79
N ASP A 26 -35.76 33.87 11.41
CA ASP A 26 -35.51 33.48 10.01
C ASP A 26 -35.06 32.01 10.02
N GLU A 27 -35.91 31.12 9.49
CA GLU A 27 -35.59 29.71 9.29
C GLU A 27 -34.57 29.55 8.15
N GLU A 28 -33.28 29.52 8.49
CA GLU A 28 -32.24 29.15 7.54
C GLU A 28 -32.29 27.64 7.26
N LYS A 29 -32.98 27.27 6.17
CA LYS A 29 -32.95 25.91 5.60
C LYS A 29 -31.51 25.54 5.23
N LYS A 30 -30.81 24.81 6.11
CA LYS A 30 -29.54 24.16 5.77
C LYS A 30 -29.75 23.18 4.62
N ALA A 31 -29.23 23.55 3.45
CA ALA A 31 -29.18 22.70 2.27
C ALA A 31 -28.46 21.37 2.58
N PRO A 32 -28.91 20.24 2.01
CA PRO A 32 -28.24 18.96 2.20
C PRO A 32 -26.83 19.03 1.64
N GLN A 33 -25.82 18.84 2.50
CA GLN A 33 -24.43 18.71 2.07
C GLN A 33 -24.33 17.53 1.11
N LYS A 34 -24.13 17.82 -0.19
CA LYS A 34 -23.74 16.83 -1.18
C LYS A 34 -22.44 16.19 -0.69
N PHE A 35 -22.51 14.96 -0.20
CA PHE A 35 -21.34 14.10 -0.13
C PHE A 35 -20.84 13.93 -1.55
N GLU A 36 -19.85 14.74 -1.93
CA GLU A 36 -19.14 14.55 -3.18
C GLU A 36 -18.63 13.11 -3.21
N LYS A 37 -19.04 12.37 -4.25
CA LYS A 37 -18.53 11.04 -4.53
C LYS A 37 -17.04 11.17 -4.80
N LYS A 38 -16.22 11.07 -3.74
CA LYS A 38 -14.77 11.00 -3.86
C LYS A 38 -14.47 9.84 -4.81
N ASN A 39 -13.85 10.16 -5.94
CA ASN A 39 -13.45 9.17 -6.94
C ASN A 39 -12.75 8.01 -6.22
N ASN A 40 -13.25 6.80 -6.43
CA ASN A 40 -12.76 5.59 -5.75
C ASN A 40 -11.36 5.15 -6.24
N SER A 41 -10.78 5.93 -7.17
CA SER A 41 -9.43 5.79 -7.68
C SER A 41 -8.45 6.52 -6.78
N LEU A 42 -7.31 5.88 -6.51
CA LEU A 42 -6.23 6.49 -5.76
C LEU A 42 -5.37 7.37 -6.67
N PRO A 43 -4.90 8.53 -6.20
CA PRO A 43 -3.91 9.30 -6.93
C PRO A 43 -2.60 8.49 -6.99
N LEU A 44 -2.04 8.35 -8.19
CA LEU A 44 -0.77 7.65 -8.39
C LEU A 44 0.37 8.67 -8.27
N TRP A 45 1.34 8.37 -7.40
CA TRP A 45 2.53 9.20 -7.25
C TRP A 45 3.74 8.55 -7.95
N GLY A 46 4.43 9.31 -8.80
CA GLY A 46 5.56 8.82 -9.58
C GLY A 46 5.16 8.28 -10.95
N ASN A 47 5.77 7.18 -11.39
CA ASN A 47 5.60 6.68 -12.75
C ASN A 47 4.41 5.71 -12.89
N GLU A 48 3.45 6.10 -13.73
CA GLU A 48 2.21 5.35 -14.01
C GLU A 48 2.42 3.96 -14.62
N ARG A 49 3.60 3.67 -15.18
CA ARG A 49 3.88 2.39 -15.84
C ARG A 49 4.68 1.44 -14.97
N THR A 50 5.53 1.98 -14.09
CA THR A 50 6.52 1.18 -13.36
C THR A 50 6.20 1.00 -11.89
N MET A 51 5.22 1.72 -11.33
CA MET A 51 4.93 1.74 -9.89
C MET A 51 6.18 2.08 -9.06
N ASN A 52 7.11 2.86 -9.64
CA ASN A 52 8.42 3.19 -9.05
C ASN A 52 9.29 1.95 -8.70
N LEU A 53 9.07 0.82 -9.37
CA LEU A 53 9.92 -0.37 -9.26
C LEU A 53 11.24 -0.17 -10.01
N ASN A 54 12.30 -0.83 -9.53
CA ASN A 54 13.58 -0.88 -10.24
C ASN A 54 13.36 -1.48 -11.65
N PRO A 55 13.88 -0.87 -12.73
CA PRO A 55 13.74 -1.39 -14.08
C PRO A 55 14.11 -2.86 -14.24
N LEU A 56 15.16 -3.33 -13.55
CA LEU A 56 15.59 -4.73 -13.59
C LEU A 56 14.52 -5.67 -13.02
N ILE A 57 13.85 -5.28 -11.94
CA ILE A 57 12.74 -6.07 -11.38
C ILE A 57 11.58 -6.06 -12.36
N LEU A 58 11.21 -4.89 -12.87
CA LEU A 58 10.07 -4.75 -13.78
C LEU A 58 10.26 -5.60 -15.04
N THR A 59 11.44 -5.56 -15.65
CA THR A 59 11.77 -6.41 -16.81
C THR A 59 11.64 -7.89 -16.47
N ASN A 60 12.11 -8.33 -15.29
CA ASN A 60 12.00 -9.72 -14.87
C ASN A 60 10.55 -10.14 -14.54
N ILE A 61 9.73 -9.25 -13.99
CA ILE A 61 8.29 -9.52 -13.79
C ILE A 61 7.63 -9.72 -15.15
N GLN A 62 7.82 -8.79 -16.08
CA GLN A 62 7.19 -8.83 -17.40
C GLN A 62 7.70 -10.01 -18.26
N SER A 63 8.93 -10.49 -18.03
CA SER A 63 9.46 -11.67 -18.71
C SER A 63 9.05 -12.99 -18.04
N SER A 64 8.68 -12.96 -16.75
CA SER A 64 8.35 -14.14 -15.97
C SER A 64 7.16 -14.92 -16.54
N HIS A 65 7.32 -16.24 -16.63
CA HIS A 65 6.23 -17.16 -17.01
C HIS A 65 5.06 -17.07 -16.03
N TYR A 66 5.36 -16.98 -14.72
CA TYR A 66 4.35 -16.88 -13.67
C TYR A 66 3.44 -15.66 -13.88
N PHE A 67 4.02 -14.51 -14.26
CA PHE A 67 3.23 -13.31 -14.50
C PHE A 67 2.40 -13.40 -15.79
N LYS A 68 2.98 -13.94 -16.86
CA LYS A 68 2.34 -14.00 -18.19
C LYS A 68 1.26 -15.06 -18.32
N VAL A 69 1.38 -16.18 -17.62
CA VAL A 69 0.49 -17.34 -17.77
C VAL A 69 -0.39 -17.47 -16.54
N ASN A 70 0.20 -17.78 -15.38
CA ASN A 70 -0.55 -18.04 -14.15
C ASN A 70 -1.35 -16.83 -13.69
N LEU A 71 -0.70 -15.66 -13.60
CA LEU A 71 -1.37 -14.45 -13.12
C LEU A 71 -2.26 -13.79 -14.17
N TYR A 72 -2.22 -14.22 -15.44
CA TYR A 72 -3.08 -13.64 -16.48
C TYR A 72 -4.54 -14.03 -16.28
N GLU A 73 -4.79 -15.26 -15.82
CA GLU A 73 -6.12 -15.80 -15.58
C GLU A 73 -6.82 -15.11 -14.40
N LEU A 74 -6.07 -14.73 -13.37
CA LEU A 74 -6.60 -14.05 -12.19
C LEU A 74 -7.01 -12.61 -12.54
N LYS A 75 -8.31 -12.32 -12.53
CA LYS A 75 -8.84 -11.00 -12.93
C LYS A 75 -9.49 -10.26 -11.77
N THR A 76 -9.88 -10.98 -10.74
CA THR A 76 -10.56 -10.41 -9.59
C THR A 76 -9.61 -10.17 -8.42
N TYR A 77 -9.96 -9.21 -7.58
CA TYR A 77 -9.20 -8.89 -6.37
C TYR A 77 -9.11 -10.08 -5.40
N HIS A 78 -10.20 -10.84 -5.26
CA HIS A 78 -10.26 -11.98 -4.34
C HIS A 78 -9.36 -13.13 -4.81
N GLU A 79 -9.38 -13.46 -6.10
CA GLU A 79 -8.47 -14.46 -6.68
C GLU A 79 -6.99 -14.11 -6.44
N VAL A 80 -6.63 -12.83 -6.58
CA VAL A 80 -5.24 -12.40 -6.32
C VAL A 80 -4.91 -12.49 -4.83
N ILE A 81 -5.85 -12.21 -3.93
CA ILE A 81 -5.65 -12.43 -2.49
C ILE A 81 -5.41 -13.89 -2.17
N ASP A 82 -6.22 -14.78 -2.73
CA ASP A 82 -6.09 -16.21 -2.50
C ASP A 82 -4.71 -16.69 -2.99
N GLU A 83 -4.30 -16.25 -4.17
CA GLU A 83 -2.97 -16.58 -4.69
C GLU A 83 -1.84 -16.03 -3.79
N ILE A 84 -1.99 -14.83 -3.22
CA ILE A 84 -1.05 -14.29 -2.23
C ILE A 84 -1.01 -15.20 -0.99
N TYR A 85 -2.17 -15.60 -0.47
CA TYR A 85 -2.28 -16.44 0.71
C TYR A 85 -1.57 -17.79 0.52
N TYR A 86 -1.76 -18.43 -0.63
CA TYR A 86 -1.21 -19.76 -0.90
C TYR A 86 0.25 -19.77 -1.37
N LYS A 87 0.69 -18.76 -2.13
CA LYS A 87 2.02 -18.80 -2.79
C LYS A 87 3.08 -17.95 -2.11
N VAL A 88 2.71 -16.87 -1.43
CA VAL A 88 3.70 -15.91 -0.92
C VAL A 88 4.25 -16.36 0.44
N THR A 89 5.57 -16.53 0.49
CA THR A 89 6.31 -16.94 1.70
C THR A 89 7.34 -15.91 2.16
N HIS A 90 7.64 -14.89 1.35
CA HIS A 90 8.54 -13.79 1.68
C HIS A 90 8.24 -12.53 0.85
N LEU A 91 8.66 -11.36 1.33
CA LEU A 91 8.47 -10.05 0.66
C LEU A 91 9.78 -9.48 0.12
N GLU A 92 10.65 -10.35 -0.39
CA GLU A 92 11.90 -9.94 -1.03
C GLU A 92 11.73 -9.87 -2.54
N PRO A 93 12.46 -8.99 -3.27
CA PRO A 93 12.35 -8.89 -4.73
C PRO A 93 12.84 -10.14 -5.47
N TRP A 94 13.77 -10.87 -4.87
CA TRP A 94 14.37 -12.08 -5.45
C TRP A 94 13.93 -13.31 -4.66
N GLU A 95 13.70 -14.41 -5.37
CA GLU A 95 13.55 -15.72 -4.76
C GLU A 95 14.82 -16.08 -3.96
N LYS A 96 14.63 -16.70 -2.79
CA LYS A 96 15.73 -17.06 -1.90
C LYS A 96 16.72 -17.98 -2.62
N GLY A 97 18.00 -17.67 -2.52
CA GLY A 97 19.06 -18.44 -3.20
C GLY A 97 19.17 -18.21 -4.72
N SER A 98 18.26 -17.46 -5.33
CA SER A 98 18.31 -17.18 -6.77
C SER A 98 19.18 -15.97 -7.15
N ARG A 99 19.71 -15.24 -6.16
CA ARG A 99 20.49 -14.03 -6.41
C ARG A 99 21.74 -14.40 -7.23
N LYS A 100 21.91 -13.77 -8.38
CA LYS A 100 23.11 -13.96 -9.22
C LYS A 100 24.26 -13.16 -8.63
N THR A 101 24.77 -13.62 -7.48
CA THR A 101 25.92 -13.01 -6.81
C THR A 101 27.25 -13.49 -7.39
N ALA A 102 27.22 -14.41 -8.36
CA ALA A 102 28.41 -14.86 -9.08
C ALA A 102 29.13 -13.67 -9.73
N GLY A 103 30.30 -13.32 -9.20
CA GLY A 103 31.12 -12.19 -9.65
C GLY A 103 30.97 -10.89 -8.85
N GLN A 104 30.09 -10.84 -7.83
CA GLN A 104 29.98 -9.73 -6.87
C GLN A 104 30.53 -10.14 -5.49
N THR A 105 31.69 -10.78 -5.46
CA THR A 105 32.35 -11.22 -4.22
C THR A 105 33.35 -10.16 -3.78
N GLY A 106 32.95 -9.31 -2.85
CA GLY A 106 33.78 -8.27 -2.24
C GLY A 106 33.10 -7.69 -1.01
N MET A 107 33.80 -6.89 -0.22
CA MET A 107 33.33 -6.35 1.08
C MET A 107 32.04 -5.51 0.98
N CYS A 108 31.65 -5.11 -0.24
CA CYS A 108 30.41 -4.39 -0.58
C CYS A 108 29.46 -5.17 -1.53
N GLY A 109 29.73 -6.46 -1.78
CA GLY A 109 28.91 -7.33 -2.63
C GLY A 109 27.57 -7.74 -1.99
N GLY A 110 27.51 -7.79 -0.66
CA GLY A 110 26.30 -8.14 0.10
C GLY A 110 25.27 -7.02 0.26
N VAL A 111 25.65 -5.76 0.01
CA VAL A 111 24.80 -4.56 0.25
C VAL A 111 24.09 -4.02 -0.99
N ARG A 112 24.25 -4.67 -2.16
CA ARG A 112 23.61 -4.24 -3.41
C ARG A 112 22.26 -4.94 -3.60
N GLY A 113 21.23 -4.47 -2.88
CA GLY A 113 19.91 -5.12 -2.79
C GLY A 113 19.35 -5.68 -4.11
N VAL A 114 19.00 -4.80 -5.05
CA VAL A 114 18.37 -5.21 -6.34
C VAL A 114 19.39 -5.43 -7.46
N GLY A 115 20.61 -4.91 -7.33
CA GLY A 115 21.59 -4.89 -8.43
C GLY A 115 22.18 -6.24 -8.84
N ALA A 116 22.10 -7.27 -7.98
CA ALA A 116 22.64 -8.59 -8.27
C ALA A 116 21.79 -9.39 -9.27
N GLY A 117 20.51 -9.04 -9.46
CA GLY A 117 19.58 -9.82 -10.27
C GLY A 117 19.27 -11.21 -9.69
N GLY A 118 18.30 -11.90 -10.28
CA GLY A 118 17.83 -13.21 -9.86
C GLY A 118 16.47 -13.54 -10.46
N ILE A 119 15.91 -14.69 -10.09
CA ILE A 119 14.51 -15.02 -10.36
C ILE A 119 13.68 -14.09 -9.47
N VAL A 120 12.74 -13.39 -10.11
CA VAL A 120 11.83 -12.47 -9.41
C VAL A 120 10.89 -13.26 -8.51
N SER A 121 10.60 -12.69 -7.34
CA SER A 121 9.72 -13.36 -6.40
C SER A 121 8.26 -13.36 -6.83
N THR A 122 7.54 -14.38 -6.36
CA THR A 122 6.07 -14.45 -6.46
C THR A 122 5.39 -13.21 -5.90
N ALA A 123 5.86 -12.70 -4.76
CA ALA A 123 5.35 -11.50 -4.10
C ALA A 123 5.41 -10.26 -5.01
N TYR A 124 6.55 -10.02 -5.66
CA TYR A 124 6.72 -8.86 -6.55
C TYR A 124 5.92 -9.00 -7.86
N CYS A 125 5.75 -10.23 -8.37
CA CYS A 125 4.86 -10.48 -9.50
C CYS A 125 3.39 -10.14 -9.15
N LEU A 126 2.93 -10.59 -7.98
CA LEU A 126 1.58 -10.31 -7.47
C LEU A 126 1.37 -8.83 -7.15
N LEU A 127 2.39 -8.15 -6.60
CA LEU A 127 2.36 -6.71 -6.37
C LEU A 127 2.09 -5.93 -7.68
N TYR A 128 2.84 -6.26 -8.74
CA TYR A 128 2.64 -5.62 -10.03
C TYR A 128 1.30 -6.02 -10.66
N LYS A 129 0.82 -7.25 -10.44
CA LYS A 129 -0.51 -7.66 -10.87
C LYS A 129 -1.61 -6.81 -10.21
N LEU A 130 -1.57 -6.62 -8.90
CA LEU A 130 -2.49 -5.73 -8.18
C LEU A 130 -2.47 -4.31 -8.78
N PHE A 131 -1.29 -3.81 -9.14
CA PHE A 131 -1.12 -2.50 -9.76
C PHE A 131 -1.82 -2.42 -11.13
N THR A 132 -1.69 -3.44 -11.97
CA THR A 132 -2.37 -3.47 -13.29
C THR A 132 -3.89 -3.52 -13.18
N LEU A 133 -4.44 -4.04 -12.08
CA LEU A 133 -5.88 -4.09 -11.81
C LEU A 133 -6.45 -2.74 -11.31
N LYS A 134 -5.59 -1.77 -10.97
CA LYS A 134 -5.96 -0.45 -10.43
C LYS A 134 -6.94 -0.54 -9.25
N LEU A 135 -6.44 -1.04 -8.12
CA LEU A 135 -7.24 -1.22 -6.92
C LEU A 135 -7.92 0.07 -6.45
N THR A 136 -9.14 -0.10 -5.96
CA THR A 136 -9.93 0.95 -5.32
C THR A 136 -9.49 1.19 -3.88
N ARG A 137 -9.80 2.36 -3.33
CA ARG A 137 -9.48 2.69 -1.93
C ARG A 137 -10.05 1.66 -0.92
N LYS A 138 -11.23 1.11 -1.19
CA LYS A 138 -11.84 0.06 -0.36
C LYS A 138 -11.05 -1.26 -0.42
N GLN A 139 -10.62 -1.67 -1.60
CA GLN A 139 -9.82 -2.88 -1.78
C GLN A 139 -8.47 -2.76 -1.09
N ILE A 140 -7.81 -1.60 -1.19
CA ILE A 140 -6.55 -1.39 -0.46
C ILE A 140 -6.76 -1.47 1.04
N ASN A 141 -7.81 -0.83 1.56
CA ASN A 141 -8.14 -0.93 2.98
C ASN A 141 -8.37 -2.38 3.38
N GLY A 142 -9.07 -3.17 2.57
CA GLY A 142 -9.24 -4.61 2.81
C GLY A 142 -7.91 -5.38 2.81
N LEU A 143 -6.96 -4.99 1.96
CA LEU A 143 -5.64 -5.63 1.85
C LEU A 143 -4.77 -5.36 3.09
N ILE A 144 -4.75 -4.12 3.58
CA ILE A 144 -3.93 -3.74 4.76
C ILE A 144 -4.53 -4.20 6.09
N THR A 145 -5.85 -4.40 6.18
CA THR A 145 -6.51 -4.90 7.39
C THR A 145 -6.77 -6.40 7.35
N HIS A 146 -6.26 -7.13 6.34
CA HIS A 146 -6.55 -8.53 6.16
C HIS A 146 -6.01 -9.40 7.33
N PRO A 147 -6.86 -10.18 8.01
CA PRO A 147 -6.43 -10.95 9.18
C PRO A 147 -5.63 -12.21 8.81
N ASP A 148 -5.91 -12.82 7.65
CA ASP A 148 -5.50 -14.20 7.37
C ASP A 148 -3.99 -14.37 7.12
N SER A 149 -3.30 -13.35 6.61
CA SER A 149 -1.86 -13.45 6.35
C SER A 149 -1.13 -12.13 6.51
N PRO A 150 0.04 -12.13 7.18
CA PRO A 150 0.90 -10.95 7.26
C PRO A 150 1.45 -10.53 5.89
N TYR A 151 1.59 -11.47 4.94
CA TYR A 151 2.09 -11.17 3.59
C TYR A 151 1.10 -10.36 2.77
N ILE A 152 -0.21 -10.63 2.92
CA ILE A 152 -1.27 -9.83 2.29
C ILE A 152 -1.18 -8.38 2.76
N ARG A 153 -1.07 -8.18 4.08
CA ARG A 153 -0.91 -6.84 4.67
C ARG A 153 0.38 -6.17 4.21
N GLY A 154 1.48 -6.91 4.20
CA GLY A 154 2.78 -6.41 3.73
C GLY A 154 2.74 -5.94 2.27
N LEU A 155 2.10 -6.69 1.38
CA LEU A 155 1.88 -6.27 0.00
C LEU A 155 0.97 -5.04 -0.10
N GLY A 156 -0.03 -4.93 0.77
CA GLY A 156 -0.86 -3.73 0.86
C GLY A 156 -0.06 -2.48 1.23
N PHE A 157 0.84 -2.58 2.21
CA PHE A 157 1.74 -1.46 2.54
C PHE A 157 2.73 -1.15 1.42
N MET A 158 3.25 -2.18 0.73
CA MET A 158 4.12 -1.99 -0.43
C MET A 158 3.40 -1.35 -1.61
N TYR A 159 2.10 -1.59 -1.79
CA TYR A 159 1.30 -0.98 -2.84
C TYR A 159 1.07 0.51 -2.58
N ILE A 160 0.83 0.90 -1.32
CA ILE A 160 0.55 2.30 -0.94
C ILE A 160 1.80 3.19 -1.04
N ARG A 161 2.97 2.59 -0.77
CA ARG A 161 4.27 3.26 -0.83
C ARG A 161 4.51 3.94 -2.19
#